data_AF-A0A3N5WW87-F1
#
_entry.id   AF-A0A3N5WW87-F1
#
_cell.length_a   1.000
_cell.length_b   1.000
_cell.length_c   1.000
_cell.angle_alpha   90.00
_cell.angle_beta   90.00
_cell.angle_gamma   90.00
#
_symmetry.space_group_name_H-M   'P 1'
#
loop_
_entity.id
_entity.type
_entity.pdbx_description
1 polymer ?
#
loop_
_entity_poly.entity_id
_entity_poly.type
_entity_poly.pdbx_seq_one_letter_code
_entity_poly.pdbx_strand_id
1 'polypeptide(L)'
;QLCAQAICLEEMLAIEVPAGAVFYGQPRRRQDVEFGARLRGQVVQLAAWLRLLIDQGITPPAVWMRKCSNCSLVELCHPKTAGAGKSARRYLGQMLSSEEDRTE
;
A
#
# COMPACT_ATOMS: atom_id res chain seq x y z
N GLN A 1 -4.37 -3.46 -11.52
CA GLN A 1 -4.01 -2.43 -12.52
C GLN A 1 -4.66 -2.76 -13.85
N LEU A 2 -4.18 -3.75 -14.61
CA LEU A 2 -4.72 -4.09 -15.93
C LEU A 2 -6.25 -4.33 -15.94
N CYS A 3 -6.79 -5.17 -15.05
CA CYS A 3 -8.24 -5.39 -14.95
C CYS A 3 -9.01 -4.12 -14.54
N ALA A 4 -8.42 -3.23 -13.73
CA ALA A 4 -9.06 -1.96 -13.38
C ALA A 4 -9.17 -1.04 -14.60
N GLN A 5 -8.14 -0.99 -15.46
CA GLN A 5 -8.18 -0.24 -16.71
C GLN A 5 -9.27 -0.77 -17.64
N ALA A 6 -9.44 -2.10 -17.70
CA ALA A 6 -10.51 -2.72 -18.47
C ALA A 6 -11.89 -2.25 -17.98
N ILE A 7 -12.15 -2.30 -16.67
CA ILE A 7 -13.40 -1.79 -16.09
C ILE A 7 -13.65 -0.33 -16.47
N CYS A 8 -12.63 0.54 -16.38
CA CYS A 8 -12.78 1.94 -16.80
C CYS A 8 -13.14 2.07 -18.29
N LEU A 9 -12.51 1.28 -19.17
CA LEU A 9 -12.82 1.31 -20.61
C LEU A 9 -14.24 0.81 -20.90
N GLU A 10 -14.68 -0.25 -20.21
CA GLU A 10 -16.04 -0.77 -20.33
C GLU A 10 -17.07 0.29 -19.91
N GLU A 11 -16.84 0.99 -18.79
CA GLU A 11 -17.70 2.08 -18.32
C GLU A 11 -17.70 3.30 -19.26
N MET A 12 -16.52 3.69 -19.76
CA MET A 12 -16.38 4.86 -20.63
C MET A 12 -16.95 4.64 -22.03
N LEU A 13 -16.85 3.42 -22.56
CA LEU A 13 -17.14 3.12 -23.97
C LEU A 13 -18.34 2.20 -24.18
N ALA A 14 -18.97 1.71 -23.11
CA ALA A 14 -20.06 0.75 -23.14
C ALA A 14 -19.72 -0.53 -23.97
N ILE A 15 -18.51 -1.06 -23.78
CA ILE A 15 -18.03 -2.30 -24.42
C ILE A 15 -17.73 -3.37 -23.38
N GLU A 16 -17.50 -4.61 -23.82
CA GLU A 16 -16.93 -5.68 -22.98
C GLU A 16 -15.44 -5.88 -23.28
N VAL A 17 -14.64 -6.06 -22.22
CA VAL A 17 -13.21 -6.36 -22.29
C VAL A 17 -12.96 -7.62 -21.47
N PRO A 18 -12.97 -8.83 -22.08
CA PRO A 18 -12.87 -10.09 -21.32
C PRO A 18 -11.43 -10.42 -20.86
N ALA A 19 -10.42 -9.84 -21.50
CA ALA A 19 -9.02 -10.13 -21.22
C ALA A 19 -8.11 -8.97 -21.65
N GLY A 20 -6.85 -9.02 -21.21
CA GLY A 20 -5.77 -8.16 -21.68
C GLY A 20 -4.43 -8.85 -21.53
N ALA A 21 -3.34 -8.15 -21.82
CA ALA A 21 -2.00 -8.72 -21.71
C ALA A 21 -1.04 -7.75 -21.01
N VAL A 22 -0.16 -8.30 -20.18
CA VAL A 22 1.01 -7.60 -19.67
C VAL A 22 2.18 -7.88 -20.61
N PHE A 23 2.79 -6.84 -21.17
CA PHE A 23 3.97 -6.98 -22.01
C PHE A 23 5.25 -6.66 -21.24
N TYR A 24 6.15 -7.63 -21.14
CA TYR A 24 7.47 -7.46 -20.56
C TYR A 24 8.44 -6.98 -21.64
N GLY A 25 8.94 -5.75 -21.52
CA GLY A 25 9.84 -5.13 -22.51
C GLY A 25 11.12 -5.94 -22.79
N GLN A 26 11.63 -6.62 -21.77
CA GLN A 26 12.57 -7.73 -21.89
C GLN A 26 12.03 -8.86 -21.01
N PRO A 27 11.82 -10.07 -21.53
CA PRO A 27 12.29 -10.64 -22.81
C PRO A 27 11.36 -10.43 -24.03
N ARG A 28 10.58 -9.34 -24.11
CA ARG A 28 9.58 -9.08 -25.17
C ARG A 28 8.45 -10.12 -25.20
N ARG A 29 7.97 -10.54 -24.03
CA ARG A 29 6.92 -11.55 -23.90
C ARG A 29 5.61 -10.92 -23.42
N ARG A 30 4.50 -11.35 -24.02
CA ARG A 30 3.15 -11.08 -23.50
C ARG A 30 2.74 -12.19 -22.54
N GLN A 31 2.10 -11.78 -21.46
CA GLN A 31 1.38 -12.67 -20.57
C GLN A 31 -0.09 -12.26 -20.61
N ASP A 32 -0.91 -13.15 -21.15
CA ASP A 32 -2.36 -12.93 -21.21
C ASP A 32 -2.98 -13.08 -19.83
N VAL A 33 -4.01 -12.29 -19.58
CA VAL A 33 -4.73 -12.21 -18.30
C VAL A 33 -6.22 -12.13 -18.61
N GLU A 34 -6.96 -13.16 -18.21
CA GLU A 34 -8.41 -13.17 -18.28
C GLU A 34 -9.02 -12.39 -17.11
N PHE A 35 -10.04 -11.58 -17.38
CA PHE A 35 -10.75 -10.77 -16.37
C PHE A 35 -12.00 -11.48 -15.86
N GLY A 36 -11.80 -12.66 -15.27
CA GLY A 36 -12.88 -13.42 -14.65
C GLY A 36 -13.46 -12.74 -13.40
N ALA A 37 -14.63 -13.23 -12.96
CA ALA A 37 -15.38 -12.67 -11.83
C ALA A 37 -14.54 -12.50 -10.54
N ARG A 38 -13.66 -13.47 -10.25
CA ARG A 38 -12.76 -13.40 -9.08
C ARG A 38 -11.83 -12.18 -9.13
N LEU A 39 -11.18 -11.94 -10.27
CA LEU A 39 -10.24 -10.83 -10.42
C LEU A 39 -10.97 -9.48 -10.39
N ARG A 40 -12.12 -9.39 -11.05
CA ARG A 40 -12.99 -8.21 -11.02
C ARG A 40 -13.47 -7.90 -9.60
N GLY A 41 -13.94 -8.91 -8.87
CA GLY A 41 -14.35 -8.77 -7.48
C GLY A 41 -13.22 -8.28 -6.58
N GLN A 42 -11.99 -8.80 -6.76
CA GLN A 42 -10.81 -8.32 -6.03
C GLN A 42 -10.50 -6.85 -6.33
N VAL A 43 -10.63 -6.41 -7.58
CA VAL A 43 -10.42 -5.01 -7.96
C VAL A 43 -11.43 -4.09 -7.26
N VAL A 44 -12.72 -4.43 -7.32
CA VAL A 44 -13.80 -3.67 -6.67
C VAL A 44 -13.58 -3.60 -5.16
N GLN A 45 -13.28 -4.74 -4.52
CA GLN A 45 -13.05 -4.81 -3.09
C GLN A 45 -11.86 -3.94 -2.65
N LEU A 46 -10.73 -4.03 -3.36
CA LEU A 46 -9.53 -3.25 -3.02
C LEU A 46 -9.72 -1.76 -3.26
N ALA A 47 -10.44 -1.37 -4.31
CA ALA A 47 -10.77 0.03 -4.57
C ALA A 47 -11.64 0.61 -3.44
N ALA A 48 -12.68 -0.11 -3.03
CA ALA A 48 -13.53 0.28 -1.90
C ALA A 48 -12.74 0.39 -0.59
N TRP A 49 -11.88 -0.59 -0.31
CA TRP A 49 -11.04 -0.56 0.89
C TRP A 49 -10.06 0.61 0.91
N LEU A 50 -9.42 0.92 -0.22
CA LEU A 50 -8.55 2.09 -0.34
C LEU A 50 -9.33 3.39 -0.09
N ARG A 51 -10.55 3.50 -0.64
CA ARG A 51 -11.38 4.69 -0.44
C ARG A 51 -11.70 4.89 1.04
N LEU A 52 -12.06 3.81 1.74
CA LEU A 52 -12.32 3.81 3.18
C LEU A 52 -11.10 4.30 3.98
N LEU A 53 -9.89 3.81 3.68
CA LEU A 53 -8.68 4.25 4.38
C LEU A 53 -8.42 5.75 4.22
N ILE A 54 -8.62 6.27 3.01
CA ILE A 54 -8.43 7.70 2.74
C ILE A 54 -9.50 8.52 3.47
N ASP A 55 -10.76 8.09 3.45
CA ASP A 55 -11.85 8.80 4.12
C ASP A 55 -11.71 8.82 5.65
N GLN A 56 -11.17 7.75 6.23
CA GLN A 56 -10.91 7.69 7.67
C GLN A 56 -9.72 8.57 8.09
N GLY A 57 -8.78 8.86 7.20
CA GLY A 57 -7.55 9.59 7.52
C GLY A 57 -6.62 8.84 8.50
N ILE A 58 -6.94 7.59 8.84
CA ILE A 58 -6.17 6.77 9.77
C ILE A 58 -5.21 5.91 8.94
N THR A 59 -3.91 6.20 9.07
CA THR A 59 -2.88 5.38 8.43
C THR A 59 -2.76 4.04 9.20
N PRO A 60 -2.87 2.88 8.52
CA PRO A 60 -2.71 1.59 9.18
C PRO A 60 -1.32 1.44 9.81
N PRO A 61 -1.19 0.65 10.90
CA PRO A 61 0.11 0.36 11.50
C PRO A 61 1.09 -0.20 10.46
N ALA A 62 2.31 0.33 10.46
CA ALA A 62 3.35 -0.16 9.59
C ALA A 62 3.73 -1.60 9.94
N VAL A 63 3.92 -2.46 8.94
CA VAL A 63 4.39 -3.83 9.13
C VAL A 63 5.67 -4.01 8.32
N TRP A 64 6.76 -4.35 8.99
CA TRP A 64 8.02 -4.65 8.31
C TRP A 64 7.88 -5.88 7.42
N MET A 65 8.28 -5.76 6.16
CA MET A 65 8.28 -6.82 5.16
C MET A 65 9.54 -6.73 4.30
N ARG A 66 9.88 -7.81 3.57
CA ARG A 66 11.04 -7.82 2.65
C ARG A 66 11.01 -6.68 1.63
N LYS A 67 9.83 -6.26 1.17
CA LYS A 67 9.67 -5.13 0.23
C LYS A 67 10.06 -3.77 0.81
N CYS A 68 10.10 -3.63 2.14
CA CYS A 68 10.40 -2.35 2.78
C CYS A 68 11.81 -1.86 2.50
N SER A 69 12.79 -2.75 2.27
CA SER A 69 14.17 -2.35 1.94
C SER A 69 14.28 -1.57 0.63
N ASN A 70 13.32 -1.75 -0.29
CA ASN A 70 13.28 -1.11 -1.59
C ASN A 70 12.14 -0.09 -1.70
N CYS A 71 11.48 0.24 -0.57
CA CYS A 71 10.34 1.14 -0.56
C CYS A 71 10.82 2.59 -0.49
N SER A 72 10.41 3.43 -1.44
CA SER A 72 10.74 4.86 -1.45
C SER A 72 10.21 5.63 -0.23
N LEU A 73 9.26 5.06 0.50
CA LEU A 73 8.66 5.67 1.70
C LEU A 73 9.26 5.12 3.01
N VAL A 74 10.28 4.27 2.97
CA VAL A 74 10.79 3.59 4.19
C VAL A 74 11.29 4.56 5.25
N GLU A 75 11.91 5.66 4.85
CA GLU A 75 12.42 6.71 5.74
C GLU A 75 11.31 7.59 6.33
N LEU A 76 10.13 7.63 5.72
CA LEU A 76 8.97 8.32 6.30
C LEU A 76 8.15 7.37 7.18
N CYS A 77 8.01 6.12 6.72
CA CYS A 77 7.20 5.09 7.38
C CYS A 77 7.88 4.56 8.65
N HIS A 78 9.22 4.51 8.68
CA HIS A 78 10.04 3.90 9.74
C HIS A 78 9.41 2.61 10.34
N PRO A 79 9.13 1.59 9.50
CA PRO A 79 8.33 0.42 9.88
C PRO A 79 8.89 -0.39 11.06
N LYS A 80 10.21 -0.37 11.28
CA LYS A 80 10.86 -1.06 12.42
C LYS A 80 10.65 -0.36 13.77
N THR A 81 10.16 0.88 13.74
CA THR A 81 9.92 1.71 14.94
C THR A 81 8.44 2.04 15.07
N ALA A 82 7.85 2.69 14.06
CA ALA A 82 6.44 3.10 14.06
C ALA A 82 5.48 1.91 14.14
N GLY A 83 5.84 0.78 13.52
CA GLY A 83 5.06 -0.45 13.53
C GLY A 83 5.27 -1.36 14.73
N ALA A 84 6.33 -1.14 15.51
CA ALA A 84 6.77 -2.05 16.57
C ALA A 84 6.08 -1.80 17.93
N GLY A 85 5.05 -0.94 17.97
CA GLY A 85 4.34 -0.59 19.21
C GLY A 85 5.18 0.24 20.19
N LYS A 86 6.31 0.79 19.76
CA LYS A 86 7.15 1.67 20.60
C LYS A 86 6.44 3.00 20.80
N SER A 87 6.13 3.33 22.06
CA SER A 87 5.49 4.60 22.40
C SER A 87 6.50 5.75 22.37
N ALA A 88 6.32 6.67 21.42
CA ALA A 88 7.08 7.92 21.38
C ALA A 88 6.94 8.71 22.68
N ARG A 89 5.74 8.70 23.29
CA ARG A 89 5.47 9.34 24.58
C ARG A 89 6.36 8.79 25.69
N ARG A 90 6.52 7.46 25.75
CA ARG A 90 7.39 6.82 26.75
C ARG A 90 8.85 7.18 26.51
N TYR A 91 9.30 7.17 25.25
CA TYR A 91 10.67 7.52 24.90
C TYR A 91 11.01 8.95 25.31
N LEU A 92 10.16 9.92 24.97
CA LEU A 92 10.35 11.33 25.33
C LEU A 92 10.35 11.53 26.85
N GLY A 93 9.45 10.86 27.58
CA GLY A 93 9.42 10.93 29.05
C GLY A 93 10.72 10.45 29.69
N GLN A 94 11.31 9.35 29.20
CA GLN A 94 12.60 8.87 29.71
C GLN A 94 13.75 9.84 29.40
N MET A 95 13.72 10.48 28.23
CA MET A 95 14.78 11.39 27.81
C MET A 95 14.78 12.67 28.66
N LEU A 96 13.60 13.24 28.92
CA LEU A 96 13.45 14.46 29.72
C LEU A 96 13.85 14.23 31.20
N SER A 97 13.44 13.12 31.81
CA SER A 97 13.84 12.80 33.19
C SER A 97 15.34 12.53 33.34
N SER A 98 16.02 12.08 32.27
CA SER A 98 17.47 11.86 32.30
C SER A 98 18.31 13.14 32.18
N GLU A 99 17.70 14.25 31.73
CA GLU A 99 18.36 15.57 31.66
C GLU A 99 18.27 16.31 33.00
N GLU A 100 17.17 16.12 33.75
CA GLU A 100 17.00 16.65 35.11
C GLU A 100 18.07 16.08 36.07
N ASP A 101 18.37 14.78 35.99
CA ASP A 101 19.44 14.13 36.79
C ASP A 101 20.88 14.55 36.42
N ARG A 102 21.08 15.22 35.26
CA ARG A 102 22.41 15.68 34.79
C ARG A 102 22.68 17.16 35.05
N THR A 103 21.68 17.88 35.54
CA THR A 103 21.79 19.33 35.83
C THR A 103 21.86 19.64 37.33
N GLU A 104 21.79 18.62 38.19
CA GLU A 104 22.18 18.68 39.62
C GLU A 104 23.67 18.33 39.84
#